data_AF-A0A089LQS5-F1
#
_entry.id   AF-A0A089LQS5-F1
#
_cell.length_a   1.000
_cell.length_b   1.000
_cell.length_c   1.000
_cell.angle_alpha   90.00
_cell.angle_beta   90.00
_cell.angle_gamma   90.00
#
_symmetry.space_group_name_H-M   'P 1'
#
loop_
_entity.id
_entity.type
_entity.pdbx_description
1 polymer ?
#
loop_
_entity_poly.entity_id
_entity_poly.type
_entity_poly.pdbx_seq_one_letter_code
_entity_poly.pdbx_strand_id
1 'polypeptide(L)'
;MDRMELEGTVSGFQERMSKVALFDPLFELRRKKQTDASGQPIDMMELGLLALLFFFEQKLLRNSRVGVKELAIYLLRLMEGKLQVDEAQGEELARDIIQVFRPASGKKREFAFYNWEACQPQQVHTSILRANAFDAKTGTQYYALDEDGLELVFATKEFYSEFQLSIHQLVLRKQLEKGEFQGALRQINEMRVDVESLQERMMKLEHEIKRSIVSEETLKRYSELLEDIYARLQRENDEFEELRQFVKETRARLYADNRPENRVRAYEYIVKIAGELEKVHAEHSGLLQQSMELKNQALYSAKESLYYTGLSSFNFEQDVAGLIFGLPLPLESMRGIVSPFMALQQSRNWSPLTLLAEQNISGIGEQEPREEGFLEAEDDGRELQYAARRSAFYMEIMGLLLQELERTPELELREFLNRLSEYGRQDWLDRRSFYDFWLILHQRSPVRAVGMDQRDDKTGLEEVFGLLGRKVLLVWEAVGLVETGTRYQIQNMKLTQEDESIGL
;
A
#
# COMPACT_ATOMS: atom_id res chain seq x y z
N MET A 1 -1.57 21.20 -40.29
CA MET A 1 -1.00 19.86 -40.11
C MET A 1 -0.10 19.60 -41.30
N ASP A 2 1.19 19.41 -41.02
CA ASP A 2 2.19 19.11 -42.04
C ASP A 2 1.98 17.68 -42.58
N ARG A 3 2.39 17.43 -43.82
CA ARG A 3 2.21 16.14 -44.50
C ARG A 3 2.88 14.98 -43.74
N MET A 4 3.99 15.27 -43.05
CA MET A 4 4.68 14.34 -42.15
C MET A 4 3.90 14.02 -40.87
N GLU A 5 3.12 14.97 -40.33
CA GLU A 5 2.27 14.72 -39.16
C GLU A 5 1.13 13.78 -39.52
N LEU A 6 0.53 13.95 -40.71
CA LEU A 6 -0.53 13.08 -41.23
C LEU A 6 -0.04 11.65 -41.54
N GLU A 7 1.19 11.50 -42.04
CA GLU A 7 1.79 10.17 -42.23
C GLU A 7 2.03 9.47 -40.89
N GLY A 8 2.40 10.23 -39.84
CA GLY A 8 2.53 9.72 -38.48
C GLY A 8 1.19 9.24 -37.87
N THR A 9 0.09 9.97 -38.06
CA THR A 9 -1.23 9.59 -37.51
C THR A 9 -1.83 8.36 -38.19
N VAL A 10 -1.48 8.14 -39.46
CA VAL A 10 -1.99 7.03 -40.26
C VAL A 10 -1.11 5.78 -40.12
N SER A 11 0.14 5.91 -39.68
CA SER A 11 1.03 4.77 -39.45
C SER A 11 0.42 3.77 -38.45
N GLY A 12 0.40 2.48 -38.82
CA GLY A 12 -0.14 1.40 -37.97
C GLY A 12 -1.67 1.38 -37.90
N PHE A 13 -2.37 2.06 -38.83
CA PHE A 13 -3.83 2.09 -38.85
C PHE A 13 -4.43 0.69 -39.03
N GLN A 14 -3.78 -0.17 -39.82
CA GLN A 14 -4.20 -1.56 -40.00
C GLN A 14 -4.21 -2.35 -38.68
N GLU A 15 -3.15 -2.21 -37.87
CA GLU A 15 -3.03 -2.90 -36.58
C GLU A 15 -4.08 -2.41 -35.59
N ARG A 16 -4.34 -1.10 -35.55
CA ARG A 16 -5.42 -0.53 -34.73
C ARG A 16 -6.79 -1.06 -35.16
N MET A 17 -7.06 -1.11 -36.46
CA MET A 17 -8.33 -1.67 -36.97
C MET A 17 -8.45 -3.17 -36.70
N SER A 18 -7.34 -3.91 -36.69
CA SER A 18 -7.32 -5.33 -36.27
C SER A 18 -7.79 -5.49 -34.83
N LYS A 19 -7.35 -4.62 -33.90
CA LYS A 19 -7.80 -4.63 -32.51
C LYS A 19 -9.28 -4.26 -32.37
N VAL A 20 -9.75 -3.27 -33.14
CA VAL A 20 -11.19 -2.91 -33.16
C VAL A 20 -12.05 -4.06 -33.69
N ALA A 21 -11.55 -4.81 -34.68
CA ALA A 21 -12.25 -5.96 -35.25
C ALA A 21 -12.51 -7.08 -34.23
N LEU A 22 -11.73 -7.17 -33.15
CA LEU A 22 -11.96 -8.13 -32.07
C LEU A 22 -13.30 -7.93 -31.36
N PHE A 23 -13.79 -6.68 -31.28
CA PHE A 23 -15.03 -6.33 -30.59
C PHE A 23 -16.29 -6.51 -31.47
N ASP A 24 -16.13 -6.66 -32.79
CA ASP A 24 -17.25 -6.81 -33.73
C ASP A 24 -18.27 -7.91 -33.33
N PRO A 25 -17.85 -9.10 -32.87
CA PRO A 25 -18.79 -10.16 -32.50
C PRO A 25 -19.65 -9.80 -31.28
N LEU A 26 -19.14 -8.99 -30.35
CA LEU A 26 -19.92 -8.49 -29.21
C LEU A 26 -21.00 -7.50 -29.68
N PHE A 27 -20.68 -6.63 -30.64
CA PHE A 27 -21.67 -5.74 -31.23
C PHE A 27 -22.71 -6.48 -32.07
N GLU A 28 -22.35 -7.60 -32.70
CA GLU A 28 -23.33 -8.47 -33.36
C GLU A 28 -24.30 -9.09 -32.34
N LEU A 29 -23.80 -9.56 -31.19
CA LEU A 29 -24.65 -10.05 -30.11
C LEU A 29 -25.61 -8.97 -29.62
N ARG A 30 -25.15 -7.72 -29.48
CA ARG A 30 -26.02 -6.58 -29.12
C ARG A 30 -27.17 -6.35 -30.10
N ARG A 31 -26.99 -6.70 -31.38
CA ARG A 31 -28.03 -6.56 -32.42
C ARG A 31 -29.06 -7.69 -32.37
N LYS A 32 -28.72 -8.84 -31.76
CA LYS A 32 -29.66 -9.94 -31.56
C LYS A 32 -30.61 -9.58 -30.42
N LYS A 33 -31.89 -9.38 -30.75
CA LYS A 33 -32.96 -9.21 -29.74
C LYS A 33 -33.48 -10.57 -29.33
N GLN A 34 -33.23 -10.97 -28.10
CA GLN A 34 -33.83 -12.15 -27.49
C GLN A 34 -34.66 -11.74 -26.28
N THR A 35 -35.71 -12.51 -26.00
CA THR A 35 -36.61 -12.26 -24.87
C THR A 35 -36.74 -13.51 -24.04
N ASP A 36 -36.84 -13.30 -22.74
CA ASP A 36 -37.15 -14.31 -21.75
C ASP A 36 -38.58 -14.85 -21.87
N ALA A 37 -38.91 -15.96 -21.19
CA ALA A 37 -40.27 -16.51 -21.12
C ALA A 37 -41.30 -15.51 -20.56
N SER A 38 -40.84 -14.56 -19.74
CA SER A 38 -41.63 -13.45 -19.20
C SER A 38 -41.77 -12.23 -20.14
N GLY A 39 -41.12 -12.25 -21.31
CA GLY A 39 -41.12 -11.17 -22.29
C GLY A 39 -40.10 -10.05 -22.00
N GLN A 40 -39.23 -10.21 -21.01
CA GLN A 40 -38.14 -9.26 -20.75
C GLN A 40 -37.00 -9.41 -21.78
N PRO A 41 -36.39 -8.31 -22.24
CA PRO A 41 -35.24 -8.38 -23.15
C PRO A 41 -34.02 -8.98 -22.45
N ILE A 42 -33.30 -9.85 -23.16
CA ILE A 42 -32.05 -10.45 -22.71
C ILE A 42 -30.88 -9.69 -23.32
N ASP A 43 -29.97 -9.23 -22.46
CA ASP A 43 -28.78 -8.46 -22.80
C ASP A 43 -27.66 -9.38 -23.34
N MET A 44 -27.75 -9.70 -24.64
CA MET A 44 -26.90 -10.70 -25.30
C MET A 44 -25.42 -10.34 -25.38
N MET A 45 -25.07 -9.05 -25.42
CA MET A 45 -23.67 -8.61 -25.50
C MET A 45 -22.94 -8.89 -24.19
N GLU A 46 -23.61 -8.62 -23.08
CA GLU A 46 -23.17 -8.83 -21.70
C GLU A 46 -23.02 -10.33 -21.41
N LEU A 47 -24.00 -11.14 -21.82
CA LEU A 47 -23.88 -12.61 -21.75
C LEU A 47 -22.73 -13.13 -22.64
N GLY A 48 -22.49 -12.50 -23.79
CA GLY A 48 -21.36 -12.80 -24.66
C GLY A 48 -20.01 -12.56 -23.98
N LEU A 49 -19.85 -11.42 -23.31
CA LEU A 49 -18.63 -11.12 -22.55
C LEU A 49 -18.44 -12.10 -21.38
N LEU A 50 -19.51 -12.43 -20.64
CA LEU A 50 -19.48 -13.42 -19.56
C LEU A 50 -19.10 -14.82 -20.07
N ALA A 51 -19.57 -15.20 -21.26
CA ALA A 51 -19.17 -16.45 -21.90
C ALA A 51 -17.67 -16.49 -22.21
N LEU A 52 -17.07 -15.37 -22.66
CA LEU A 52 -15.62 -15.29 -22.87
C LEU A 52 -14.84 -15.43 -21.56
N LEU A 53 -15.30 -14.78 -20.49
CA LEU A 53 -14.70 -14.92 -19.16
C LEU A 53 -14.78 -16.36 -18.64
N PHE A 54 -15.91 -17.03 -18.86
CA PHE A 54 -16.07 -18.44 -18.54
C PHE A 54 -15.05 -19.32 -19.29
N PHE A 55 -14.91 -19.17 -20.62
CA PHE A 55 -13.91 -19.92 -21.37
C PHE A 55 -12.46 -19.61 -20.92
N PHE A 56 -12.21 -18.39 -20.45
CA PHE A 56 -10.90 -17.99 -19.93
C PHE A 56 -10.59 -18.68 -18.61
N GLU A 57 -11.52 -18.70 -17.66
CA GLU A 57 -11.38 -19.44 -16.40
C GLU A 57 -11.19 -20.93 -16.62
N GLN A 58 -11.97 -21.54 -17.53
CA GLN A 58 -11.81 -22.96 -17.82
C GLN A 58 -10.44 -23.28 -18.44
N LYS A 59 -9.90 -22.38 -19.26
CA LYS A 59 -8.54 -22.49 -19.81
C LYS A 59 -7.47 -22.37 -18.72
N LEU A 60 -7.65 -21.48 -17.74
CA LEU A 60 -6.78 -21.36 -16.56
C LEU A 60 -6.80 -22.65 -15.71
N LEU A 61 -7.98 -23.20 -15.46
CA LEU A 61 -8.19 -24.45 -14.72
C LEU A 61 -7.77 -25.71 -15.50
N ARG A 62 -7.26 -25.55 -16.73
CA ARG A 62 -6.88 -26.63 -17.66
C ARG A 62 -8.01 -27.62 -17.95
N ASN A 63 -9.26 -27.14 -17.86
CA ASN A 63 -10.42 -27.95 -18.22
C ASN A 63 -10.63 -27.89 -19.75
N SER A 64 -10.51 -29.04 -20.41
CA SER A 64 -10.60 -29.16 -21.87
C SER A 64 -11.99 -29.57 -22.38
N ARG A 65 -12.93 -29.89 -21.48
CA ARG A 65 -14.27 -30.39 -21.80
C ARG A 65 -15.33 -29.30 -21.58
N VAL A 66 -15.26 -28.23 -22.37
CA VAL A 66 -16.21 -27.11 -22.29
C VAL A 66 -16.97 -26.99 -23.60
N GLY A 67 -18.27 -27.26 -23.57
CA GLY A 67 -19.17 -27.24 -24.72
C GLY A 67 -20.38 -26.34 -24.47
N VAL A 68 -21.42 -26.53 -25.29
CA VAL A 68 -22.66 -25.73 -25.20
C VAL A 68 -23.38 -25.96 -23.88
N LYS A 69 -23.39 -27.20 -23.36
CA LYS A 69 -24.10 -27.57 -22.14
C LYS A 69 -23.49 -26.93 -20.90
N GLU A 70 -22.17 -26.97 -20.77
CA GLU A 70 -21.47 -26.39 -19.64
C GLU A 70 -21.63 -24.86 -19.61
N LEU A 71 -21.60 -24.22 -20.78
CA LEU A 71 -21.89 -22.79 -20.90
C LEU A 71 -23.36 -22.49 -20.54
N ALA A 72 -24.31 -23.29 -21.00
CA ALA A 72 -25.73 -23.11 -20.69
C ALA A 72 -25.99 -23.19 -19.18
N ILE A 73 -25.42 -24.19 -18.49
CA ILE A 73 -25.52 -24.32 -17.03
C ILE A 73 -24.93 -23.09 -16.32
N TYR A 74 -23.78 -22.60 -16.80
CA TYR A 74 -23.17 -21.39 -16.25
C TYR A 74 -24.06 -20.15 -16.42
N LEU A 75 -24.61 -19.94 -17.62
CA LEU A 75 -25.50 -18.80 -17.89
C LEU A 75 -26.81 -18.89 -17.10
N LEU A 76 -27.42 -20.08 -17.00
CA LEU A 76 -28.64 -20.29 -16.21
C LEU A 76 -28.43 -19.95 -14.73
N ARG A 77 -27.30 -20.35 -14.14
CA ARG A 77 -26.94 -19.98 -12.76
C ARG A 77 -26.77 -18.47 -12.57
N LEU A 78 -26.22 -17.78 -13.56
CA LEU A 78 -26.06 -16.31 -13.50
C LEU A 78 -27.39 -15.57 -13.62
N MET A 79 -28.33 -16.13 -14.38
CA MET A 79 -29.66 -15.58 -14.62
C MET A 79 -30.66 -15.97 -13.54
N GLU A 80 -30.34 -16.94 -12.68
CA GLU A 80 -31.19 -17.43 -11.59
C GLU A 80 -31.67 -16.28 -10.70
N GLY A 81 -32.99 -16.14 -10.56
CA GLY A 81 -33.63 -15.07 -9.78
C GLY A 81 -33.74 -13.72 -10.48
N LYS A 82 -33.15 -13.53 -11.67
CA LYS A 82 -33.23 -12.28 -12.45
C LYS A 82 -34.08 -12.40 -13.71
N LEU A 83 -33.98 -13.53 -14.42
CA LEU A 83 -34.72 -13.83 -15.65
C LEU A 83 -35.32 -15.25 -15.54
N GLN A 84 -36.47 -15.48 -16.18
CA GLN A 84 -37.20 -16.76 -16.19
C GLN A 84 -36.82 -17.65 -17.38
N VAL A 85 -35.54 -17.99 -17.50
CA VAL A 85 -35.04 -18.78 -18.62
C VAL A 85 -35.12 -20.28 -18.31
N ASP A 86 -35.78 -21.05 -19.19
CA ASP A 86 -35.84 -22.51 -19.08
C ASP A 86 -34.53 -23.17 -19.57
N GLU A 87 -34.27 -24.42 -19.20
CA GLU A 87 -33.04 -25.14 -19.55
C GLU A 87 -32.84 -25.21 -21.08
N ALA A 88 -33.92 -25.43 -21.83
CA ALA A 88 -33.90 -25.44 -23.29
C ALA A 88 -33.53 -24.08 -23.91
N GLN A 89 -34.03 -22.98 -23.33
CA GLN A 89 -33.70 -21.62 -23.77
C GLN A 89 -32.25 -21.26 -23.39
N GLY A 90 -31.75 -21.73 -22.25
CA GLY A 90 -30.35 -21.59 -21.85
C GLY A 90 -29.38 -22.27 -22.83
N GLU A 91 -29.72 -23.46 -23.32
CA GLU A 91 -28.94 -24.14 -24.37
C GLU A 91 -28.97 -23.40 -25.71
N GLU A 92 -30.12 -22.81 -26.08
CA GLU A 92 -30.25 -22.00 -27.29
C GLU A 92 -29.39 -20.73 -27.21
N LEU A 93 -29.45 -20.00 -26.09
CA LEU A 93 -28.62 -18.83 -25.81
C LEU A 93 -27.12 -19.15 -25.91
N ALA A 94 -26.68 -20.22 -25.25
CA ALA A 94 -25.29 -20.66 -25.29
C ALA A 94 -24.85 -21.02 -26.72
N ARG A 95 -25.71 -21.67 -27.50
CA ARG A 95 -25.45 -22.02 -28.90
C ARG A 95 -25.33 -20.77 -29.77
N ASP A 96 -26.22 -19.80 -29.60
CA ASP A 96 -26.21 -18.54 -30.33
C ASP A 96 -24.94 -17.73 -30.08
N ILE A 97 -24.50 -17.67 -28.82
CA ILE A 97 -23.26 -16.99 -28.43
C ILE A 97 -22.04 -17.68 -29.05
N ILE A 98 -21.95 -19.01 -28.94
CA ILE A 98 -20.86 -19.79 -29.53
C ILE A 98 -20.84 -19.64 -31.05
N GLN A 99 -22.00 -19.62 -31.72
CA GLN A 99 -22.08 -19.48 -33.17
C GLN A 99 -21.62 -18.10 -33.65
N VAL A 100 -21.84 -17.05 -32.86
CA VAL A 100 -21.31 -15.71 -33.17
C VAL A 100 -19.78 -15.69 -32.99
N PHE A 101 -19.24 -16.27 -31.92
CA PHE A 101 -17.79 -16.32 -31.73
C PHE A 101 -17.07 -17.29 -32.67
N ARG A 102 -17.76 -18.33 -33.15
CA ARG A 102 -17.26 -19.31 -34.12
C ARG A 102 -18.36 -19.70 -35.10
N PRO A 103 -18.40 -19.07 -36.28
CA PRO A 103 -19.36 -19.43 -37.32
C PRO A 103 -19.27 -20.91 -37.72
N ALA A 104 -20.42 -21.53 -37.98
CA ALA A 104 -20.52 -22.95 -38.34
C ALA A 104 -19.78 -23.33 -39.64
N SER A 105 -19.41 -22.35 -40.47
CA SER A 105 -18.63 -22.56 -41.69
C SER A 105 -17.16 -22.92 -41.43
N GLY A 106 -16.67 -22.76 -40.20
CA GLY A 106 -15.27 -22.98 -39.85
C GLY A 106 -14.28 -21.97 -40.43
N LYS A 107 -14.77 -20.97 -41.17
CA LYS A 107 -13.95 -19.86 -41.68
C LYS A 107 -13.76 -18.81 -40.59
N LYS A 108 -12.54 -18.25 -40.52
CA LYS A 108 -12.25 -17.09 -39.65
C LYS A 108 -13.17 -15.93 -40.02
N ARG A 109 -13.61 -15.15 -39.03
CA ARG A 109 -14.50 -14.01 -39.27
C ARG A 109 -13.78 -12.94 -40.06
N GLU A 110 -14.43 -12.38 -41.06
CA GLU A 110 -13.89 -11.33 -41.92
C GLU A 110 -14.41 -9.97 -41.45
N PHE A 111 -13.50 -9.05 -41.16
CA PHE A 111 -13.82 -7.66 -40.88
C PHE A 111 -13.21 -6.77 -41.96
N ALA A 112 -14.07 -6.16 -42.78
CA ALA A 112 -13.66 -5.29 -43.88
C ALA A 112 -13.61 -3.82 -43.43
N PHE A 113 -12.50 -3.14 -43.71
CA PHE A 113 -12.35 -1.71 -43.45
C PHE A 113 -11.52 -1.04 -44.53
N TYR A 114 -11.60 0.29 -44.58
CA TYR A 114 -10.77 1.08 -45.48
C TYR A 114 -9.46 1.45 -44.77
N ASN A 115 -8.33 0.96 -45.27
CA ASN A 115 -7.02 1.28 -44.73
C ASN A 115 -6.56 2.62 -45.31
N TRP A 116 -6.49 3.65 -44.45
CA TRP A 116 -6.04 4.99 -44.84
C TRP A 116 -4.53 5.09 -45.08
N GLU A 117 -3.74 4.12 -44.62
CA GLU A 117 -2.29 4.04 -44.86
C GLU A 117 -1.99 3.53 -46.27
N ALA A 118 -2.69 2.48 -46.69
CA ALA A 118 -2.59 1.90 -48.03
C ALA A 118 -3.56 2.53 -49.05
N CYS A 119 -4.47 3.39 -48.60
CA CYS A 119 -5.59 3.95 -49.37
C CYS A 119 -6.42 2.89 -50.11
N GLN A 120 -6.58 1.70 -49.51
CA GLN A 120 -7.25 0.55 -50.12
C GLN A 120 -8.16 -0.16 -49.11
N PRO A 121 -9.27 -0.79 -49.58
CA PRO A 121 -10.06 -1.67 -48.74
C PRO A 121 -9.24 -2.91 -48.37
N GLN A 122 -9.22 -3.23 -47.08
CA GLN A 122 -8.52 -4.38 -46.53
C GLN A 122 -9.46 -5.20 -45.65
N GLN A 123 -9.12 -6.46 -45.46
CA GLN A 123 -9.86 -7.38 -44.62
C GLN A 123 -8.93 -8.00 -43.59
N VAL A 124 -9.40 -8.10 -42.35
CA VAL A 124 -8.72 -8.81 -41.26
C VAL A 124 -9.57 -10.02 -40.86
N HIS A 125 -8.88 -11.11 -40.53
CA HIS A 125 -9.50 -12.35 -40.11
C HIS A 125 -9.34 -12.55 -38.61
N THR A 126 -10.43 -12.68 -37.86
CA THR A 126 -10.41 -12.92 -36.41
C THR A 126 -11.00 -14.29 -36.05
N SER A 127 -10.45 -14.90 -35.00
CA SER A 127 -10.86 -16.21 -34.46
C SER A 127 -10.93 -16.14 -32.94
N ILE A 128 -12.13 -16.04 -32.37
CA ILE A 128 -12.28 -15.92 -30.90
C ILE A 128 -12.23 -17.29 -30.21
N LEU A 129 -12.94 -18.27 -30.77
CA LEU A 129 -12.99 -19.65 -30.24
C LEU A 129 -12.46 -20.65 -31.27
N ARG A 130 -11.66 -21.60 -30.79
CA ARG A 130 -11.19 -22.76 -31.54
C ARG A 130 -11.84 -24.06 -31.06
N ALA A 131 -11.95 -25.04 -31.96
CA ALA A 131 -12.33 -26.40 -31.58
C ALA A 131 -11.19 -27.06 -30.80
N ASN A 132 -11.49 -27.70 -29.66
CA ASN A 132 -10.49 -28.36 -28.82
C ASN A 132 -10.56 -29.88 -28.94
N ALA A 133 -11.71 -30.47 -28.61
CA ALA A 133 -11.95 -31.91 -28.67
C ALA A 133 -13.36 -32.19 -29.20
N PHE A 134 -13.55 -33.34 -29.85
CA PHE A 134 -14.84 -33.81 -30.33
C PHE A 134 -15.12 -35.20 -29.75
N ASP A 135 -16.26 -35.37 -29.10
CA ASP A 135 -16.71 -36.68 -28.63
C ASP A 135 -17.72 -37.28 -29.61
N ALA A 136 -17.24 -38.25 -30.40
CA ALA A 136 -18.03 -38.95 -31.41
C ALA A 136 -19.18 -39.79 -30.84
N LYS A 137 -19.17 -40.12 -29.53
CA LYS A 137 -20.23 -40.91 -28.89
C LYS A 137 -21.44 -40.06 -28.51
N THR A 138 -21.20 -38.83 -28.09
CA THR A 138 -22.25 -37.89 -27.65
C THR A 138 -22.59 -36.83 -28.70
N GLY A 139 -21.79 -36.74 -29.77
CA GLY A 139 -21.92 -35.68 -30.79
C GLY A 139 -21.54 -34.29 -30.25
N THR A 140 -20.81 -34.23 -29.13
CA THR A 140 -20.51 -32.98 -28.43
C THR A 140 -19.19 -32.38 -28.92
N GLN A 141 -19.24 -31.12 -29.34
CA GLN A 141 -18.07 -30.33 -29.71
C GLN A 141 -17.62 -29.49 -28.52
N TYR A 142 -16.34 -29.58 -28.16
CA TYR A 142 -15.72 -28.75 -27.14
C TYR A 142 -14.94 -27.58 -27.77
N TYR A 143 -14.97 -26.44 -27.09
CA TYR A 143 -14.39 -25.18 -27.53
C TYR A 143 -13.36 -24.67 -26.51
N ALA A 144 -12.41 -23.89 -27.00
CA ALA A 144 -11.44 -23.18 -26.17
C ALA A 144 -11.17 -21.80 -26.77
N LEU A 145 -10.76 -20.83 -25.93
CA LEU A 145 -10.31 -19.52 -26.40
C LEU A 145 -9.06 -19.66 -27.27
N ASP A 146 -9.13 -19.05 -28.44
CA ASP A 146 -8.01 -18.84 -29.35
C ASP A 146 -7.19 -17.59 -28.95
N GLU A 147 -6.14 -17.27 -29.68
CA GLU A 147 -5.26 -16.12 -29.39
C GLU A 147 -6.01 -14.78 -29.45
N ASP A 148 -6.79 -14.53 -30.51
CA ASP A 148 -7.55 -13.28 -30.66
C ASP A 148 -8.64 -13.15 -29.58
N GLY A 149 -9.22 -14.27 -29.14
CA GLY A 149 -10.18 -14.31 -28.04
C GLY A 149 -9.53 -13.98 -26.68
N LEU A 150 -8.29 -14.42 -26.46
CA LEU A 150 -7.51 -14.01 -25.30
C LEU A 150 -7.18 -12.51 -25.35
N GLU A 151 -6.79 -11.98 -26.51
CA GLU A 151 -6.50 -10.55 -26.68
C GLU A 151 -7.73 -9.70 -26.33
N LEU A 152 -8.92 -10.11 -26.76
CA LEU A 152 -10.20 -9.47 -26.42
C LEU A 152 -10.51 -9.52 -24.92
N VAL A 153 -10.33 -10.70 -24.29
CA VAL A 153 -10.55 -10.85 -22.84
C VAL A 153 -9.57 -10.00 -22.06
N PHE A 154 -8.29 -9.98 -22.45
CA PHE A 154 -7.33 -9.11 -21.80
C PHE A 154 -7.71 -7.65 -22.00
N ALA A 155 -8.10 -7.22 -23.20
CA ALA A 155 -8.48 -5.82 -23.48
C ALA A 155 -9.68 -5.35 -22.64
N THR A 156 -10.53 -6.26 -22.19
CA THR A 156 -11.72 -5.99 -21.37
C THR A 156 -11.52 -6.21 -19.87
N LYS A 157 -10.49 -6.97 -19.48
CA LYS A 157 -10.15 -7.23 -18.08
C LYS A 157 -9.06 -6.26 -17.63
N GLU A 158 -9.07 -5.83 -16.38
CA GLU A 158 -8.03 -4.95 -15.81
C GLU A 158 -6.61 -5.56 -15.83
N PHE A 159 -6.47 -6.83 -16.26
CA PHE A 159 -5.20 -7.51 -16.52
C PHE A 159 -4.30 -6.75 -17.50
N TYR A 160 -4.82 -6.00 -18.49
CA TYR A 160 -3.91 -5.16 -19.26
C TYR A 160 -3.33 -4.09 -18.37
N SER A 161 -4.14 -3.38 -17.58
CA SER A 161 -3.64 -2.31 -16.72
C SER A 161 -2.66 -2.82 -15.66
N GLU A 162 -2.98 -3.90 -14.92
CA GLU A 162 -2.14 -4.38 -13.80
C GLU A 162 -0.77 -4.93 -14.21
N PHE A 163 -0.62 -5.38 -15.46
CA PHE A 163 0.59 -6.06 -15.94
C PHE A 163 1.26 -5.34 -17.14
N GLN A 164 0.89 -4.10 -17.47
CA GLN A 164 1.52 -3.38 -18.60
C GLN A 164 3.04 -3.41 -18.45
N LEU A 165 3.53 -3.00 -17.29
CA LEU A 165 4.96 -2.91 -17.06
C LEU A 165 5.66 -4.27 -17.06
N SER A 166 5.08 -5.29 -16.42
CA SER A 166 5.63 -6.66 -16.44
C SER A 166 5.69 -7.23 -17.87
N ILE A 167 4.72 -6.90 -18.74
CA ILE A 167 4.74 -7.26 -20.16
C ILE A 167 5.84 -6.48 -20.90
N HIS A 168 5.95 -5.16 -20.70
CA HIS A 168 7.02 -4.36 -21.29
C HIS A 168 8.41 -4.87 -20.89
N GLN A 169 8.59 -5.26 -19.61
CA GLN A 169 9.82 -5.88 -19.11
C GLN A 169 10.17 -7.16 -19.89
N LEU A 170 9.19 -8.06 -20.04
CA LEU A 170 9.40 -9.35 -20.67
C LEU A 170 9.70 -9.21 -22.18
N VAL A 171 9.01 -8.30 -22.86
CA VAL A 171 9.26 -7.97 -24.27
C VAL A 171 10.63 -7.32 -24.44
N LEU A 172 10.99 -6.35 -23.58
CA LEU A 172 12.27 -5.66 -23.61
C LEU A 172 13.43 -6.65 -23.39
N ARG A 173 13.31 -7.54 -22.39
CA ARG A 173 14.28 -8.60 -22.13
C ARG A 173 14.46 -9.49 -23.36
N LYS A 174 13.35 -9.91 -23.98
CA LYS A 174 13.40 -10.79 -25.15
C LYS A 174 14.02 -10.13 -26.38
N GLN A 175 13.74 -8.86 -26.62
CA GLN A 175 14.32 -8.08 -27.72
C GLN A 175 15.83 -7.86 -27.52
N LEU A 176 16.25 -7.56 -26.29
CA LEU A 176 17.67 -7.41 -25.94
C LEU A 176 18.44 -8.73 -26.06
N GLU A 177 17.86 -9.87 -25.66
CA GLU A 177 18.46 -11.20 -25.86
C GLU A 177 18.68 -11.54 -27.34
N LYS A 178 17.74 -11.15 -28.20
CA LYS A 178 17.82 -11.38 -29.65
C LYS A 178 18.74 -10.38 -30.37
N GLY A 179 19.18 -9.31 -29.70
CA GLY A 179 19.93 -8.21 -30.31
C GLY A 179 19.08 -7.24 -31.14
N GLU A 180 17.75 -7.24 -30.95
CA GLU A 180 16.79 -6.36 -31.65
C GLU A 180 16.67 -5.01 -30.93
N PHE A 181 17.74 -4.21 -30.94
CA PHE A 181 17.80 -2.97 -30.15
C PHE A 181 16.82 -1.87 -30.59
N GLN A 182 16.42 -1.83 -31.86
CA GLN A 182 15.41 -0.87 -32.33
C GLN A 182 14.01 -1.20 -31.80
N GLY A 183 13.68 -2.49 -31.69
CA GLY A 183 12.44 -2.95 -31.04
C GLY A 183 12.44 -2.58 -29.56
N ALA A 184 13.57 -2.81 -28.88
CA ALA A 184 13.75 -2.44 -27.47
C ALA A 184 13.55 -0.95 -27.21
N LEU A 185 14.07 -0.09 -28.09
CA LEU A 185 13.87 1.35 -27.96
C LEU A 185 12.41 1.76 -28.18
N ARG A 186 11.68 1.10 -29.10
CA ARG A 186 10.24 1.33 -29.29
C ARG A 186 9.47 0.93 -28.03
N GLN A 187 9.80 -0.21 -27.43
CA GLN A 187 9.17 -0.68 -26.20
C GLN A 187 9.34 0.32 -25.05
N ILE A 188 10.51 0.95 -24.93
CA ILE A 188 10.76 2.00 -23.91
C ILE A 188 9.93 3.25 -24.19
N ASN A 189 9.79 3.65 -25.46
CA ASN A 189 8.94 4.79 -25.79
C ASN A 189 7.45 4.50 -25.49
N GLU A 190 6.98 3.26 -25.70
CA GLU A 190 5.64 2.85 -25.29
C GLU A 190 5.46 2.93 -23.76
N MET A 191 6.44 2.43 -23.00
CA MET A 191 6.44 2.59 -21.54
C MET A 191 6.36 4.07 -21.12
N ARG A 192 7.07 4.97 -21.81
CA ARG A 192 7.01 6.40 -21.51
C ARG A 192 5.60 6.97 -21.69
N VAL A 193 4.93 6.64 -22.80
CA VAL A 193 3.56 7.10 -23.06
C VAL A 193 2.58 6.57 -22.00
N ASP A 194 2.78 5.35 -21.51
CA ASP A 194 1.96 4.78 -20.44
C ASP A 194 2.19 5.52 -19.11
N VAL A 195 3.43 5.88 -18.78
CA VAL A 195 3.77 6.70 -17.60
C VAL A 195 3.16 8.11 -17.72
N GLU A 196 3.27 8.75 -18.88
CA GLU A 196 2.64 10.07 -19.14
C GLU A 196 1.11 10.01 -18.97
N SER A 197 0.46 8.95 -19.45
CA SER A 197 -0.98 8.71 -19.29
C SER A 197 -1.37 8.49 -17.81
N LEU A 198 -0.57 7.74 -17.06
CA LEU A 198 -0.76 7.57 -15.61
C LEU A 198 -0.63 8.91 -14.87
N GLN A 199 0.34 9.75 -15.25
CA GLN A 199 0.51 11.09 -14.69
C GLN A 199 -0.74 11.95 -14.91
N GLU A 200 -1.28 12.00 -16.13
CA GLU A 200 -2.50 12.76 -16.40
C GLU A 200 -3.69 12.26 -15.58
N ARG A 201 -3.81 10.94 -15.42
CA ARG A 201 -4.89 10.33 -14.64
C ARG A 201 -4.76 10.66 -13.15
N MET A 202 -3.53 10.67 -12.62
CA MET A 202 -3.27 11.04 -11.23
C MET A 202 -3.56 12.51 -10.96
N MET A 203 -3.25 13.40 -11.90
CA MET A 203 -3.60 14.83 -11.81
C MET A 203 -5.12 15.07 -11.83
N LYS A 204 -5.85 14.32 -12.67
CA LYS A 204 -7.33 14.37 -12.67
C LYS A 204 -7.89 13.88 -11.34
N LEU A 205 -7.36 12.77 -10.82
CA LEU A 205 -7.76 12.21 -9.54
C LEU A 205 -7.51 13.18 -8.38
N GLU A 206 -6.37 13.86 -8.36
CA GLU A 206 -6.06 14.91 -7.38
C GLU A 206 -7.10 16.04 -7.42
N HIS A 207 -7.46 16.52 -8.60
CA HIS A 207 -8.47 17.57 -8.76
C HIS A 207 -9.87 17.09 -8.36
N GLU A 208 -10.23 15.85 -8.66
CA GLU A 208 -11.48 15.24 -8.23
C GLU A 208 -11.55 15.14 -6.71
N ILE A 209 -10.49 14.66 -6.06
CA ILE A 209 -10.41 14.63 -4.60
C ILE A 209 -10.64 16.04 -4.07
N LYS A 210 -9.86 17.03 -4.49
CA LYS A 210 -10.00 18.42 -4.01
C LYS A 210 -11.42 19.02 -4.19
N ARG A 211 -12.18 18.57 -5.20
CA ARG A 211 -13.50 19.14 -5.56
C ARG A 211 -14.69 18.34 -5.01
N SER A 212 -14.56 17.03 -4.84
CA SER A 212 -15.67 16.09 -4.71
C SER A 212 -15.90 15.56 -3.28
N ILE A 213 -15.07 15.94 -2.30
CA ILE A 213 -15.23 15.45 -0.93
C ILE A 213 -16.45 16.10 -0.28
N VAL A 214 -17.59 15.42 -0.39
CA VAL A 214 -18.85 15.80 0.24
C VAL A 214 -19.26 14.77 1.30
N SER A 215 -18.78 13.52 1.22
CA SER A 215 -19.11 12.46 2.17
C SER A 215 -17.92 11.57 2.56
N GLU A 216 -18.01 10.97 3.75
CA GLU A 216 -17.03 10.02 4.27
C GLU A 216 -16.93 8.75 3.39
N GLU A 217 -18.04 8.30 2.79
CA GLU A 217 -18.04 7.18 1.84
C GLU A 217 -17.22 7.49 0.57
N THR A 218 -17.32 8.70 0.03
CA THR A 218 -16.51 9.10 -1.14
C THR A 218 -15.03 9.17 -0.78
N LEU A 219 -14.68 9.65 0.42
CA LEU A 219 -13.31 9.71 0.90
C LEU A 219 -12.72 8.30 1.02
N LYS A 220 -13.48 7.36 1.61
CA LYS A 220 -13.04 5.97 1.73
C LYS A 220 -12.78 5.31 0.37
N ARG A 221 -13.67 5.52 -0.60
CA ARG A 221 -13.50 5.01 -1.97
C ARG A 221 -12.25 5.57 -2.65
N TYR A 222 -11.97 6.87 -2.51
CA TYR A 222 -10.74 7.46 -3.06
C TYR A 222 -9.49 6.99 -2.33
N SER A 223 -9.57 6.72 -1.02
CA SER A 223 -8.49 6.14 -0.24
C SER A 223 -8.12 4.75 -0.75
N GLU A 224 -9.11 3.85 -0.88
CA GLU A 224 -8.90 2.49 -1.39
C GLU A 224 -8.26 2.53 -2.79
N LEU A 225 -8.78 3.38 -3.68
CA LEU A 225 -8.23 3.55 -5.03
C LEU A 225 -6.77 4.05 -5.01
N LEU A 226 -6.44 5.03 -4.17
CA LEU A 226 -5.06 5.53 -4.04
C LEU A 226 -4.11 4.48 -3.45
N GLU A 227 -4.59 3.65 -2.50
CA GLU A 227 -3.81 2.54 -1.97
C GLU A 227 -3.49 1.49 -3.03
N ASP A 228 -4.47 1.15 -3.88
CA ASP A 228 -4.27 0.24 -5.00
C ASP A 228 -3.26 0.80 -6.01
N ILE A 229 -3.37 2.09 -6.36
CA ILE A 229 -2.41 2.76 -7.25
C ILE A 229 -1.01 2.76 -6.64
N TYR A 230 -0.88 3.11 -5.35
CA TYR A 230 0.41 3.12 -4.67
C TYR A 230 1.05 1.73 -4.62
N ALA A 231 0.30 0.71 -4.20
CA ALA A 231 0.79 -0.67 -4.12
C ALA A 231 1.21 -1.22 -5.50
N ARG A 232 0.53 -0.77 -6.56
CA ARG A 232 0.92 -1.09 -7.93
C ARG A 232 2.20 -0.37 -8.36
N LEU A 233 2.28 0.95 -8.20
CA LEU A 233 3.48 1.72 -8.56
C LEU A 233 4.72 1.24 -7.79
N GLN A 234 4.55 0.82 -6.54
CA GLN A 234 5.63 0.24 -5.73
C GLN A 234 6.20 -1.04 -6.39
N ARG A 235 5.33 -1.99 -6.76
CA ARG A 235 5.73 -3.23 -7.44
C ARG A 235 6.39 -2.94 -8.79
N GLU A 236 5.82 -2.02 -9.55
CA GLU A 236 6.36 -1.58 -10.83
C GLU A 236 7.76 -0.95 -10.68
N ASN A 237 8.01 -0.19 -9.61
CA ASN A 237 9.33 0.40 -9.33
C ASN A 237 10.39 -0.69 -9.09
N ASP A 238 10.04 -1.75 -8.36
CA ASP A 238 10.93 -2.90 -8.15
C ASP A 238 11.25 -3.60 -9.50
N GLU A 239 10.25 -3.77 -10.38
CA GLU A 239 10.45 -4.32 -11.73
C GLU A 239 11.37 -3.46 -12.60
N PHE A 240 11.30 -2.12 -12.47
CA PHE A 240 12.21 -1.21 -13.15
C PHE A 240 13.66 -1.37 -12.68
N GLU A 241 13.91 -1.59 -11.39
CA GLU A 241 15.26 -1.83 -10.88
C GLU A 241 15.87 -3.10 -11.48
N GLU A 242 15.08 -4.18 -11.59
CA GLU A 242 15.51 -5.41 -12.25
C GLU A 242 15.84 -5.18 -13.73
N LEU A 243 15.03 -4.38 -14.43
CA LEU A 243 15.28 -4.00 -15.82
C LEU A 243 16.57 -3.20 -15.99
N ARG A 244 16.82 -2.22 -15.11
CA ARG A 244 18.05 -1.42 -15.12
C ARG A 244 19.27 -2.32 -14.93
N GLN A 245 19.20 -3.26 -14.00
CA GLN A 245 20.26 -4.23 -13.77
C GLN A 245 20.49 -5.11 -15.01
N PHE A 246 19.42 -5.59 -15.65
CA PHE A 246 19.53 -6.40 -16.88
C PHE A 246 20.15 -5.63 -18.06
N VAL A 247 19.81 -4.36 -18.26
CA VAL A 247 20.42 -3.51 -19.31
C VAL A 247 21.89 -3.28 -19.00
N LYS A 248 22.26 -3.07 -17.73
CA LYS A 248 23.65 -2.91 -17.28
C LYS A 248 24.47 -4.17 -17.54
N GLU A 249 23.93 -5.34 -17.24
CA GLU A 249 24.56 -6.64 -17.53
C GLU A 249 24.72 -6.88 -19.03
N THR A 250 23.70 -6.54 -19.82
CA THR A 250 23.76 -6.65 -21.29
C THR A 250 24.80 -5.71 -21.88
N ARG A 251 24.91 -4.48 -21.36
CA ARG A 251 25.97 -3.54 -21.71
C ARG A 251 27.35 -4.11 -21.38
N ALA A 252 27.53 -4.70 -20.19
CA ALA A 252 28.79 -5.31 -19.78
C ALA A 252 29.18 -6.53 -20.65
N ARG A 253 28.22 -7.39 -21.00
CA ARG A 253 28.43 -8.53 -21.90
C ARG A 253 28.94 -8.10 -23.28
N LEU A 254 28.36 -7.03 -23.85
CA LEU A 254 28.78 -6.51 -25.15
C LEU A 254 30.15 -5.81 -25.12
N TYR A 255 30.57 -5.31 -23.96
CA TYR A 255 31.94 -4.83 -23.77
C TYR A 255 32.97 -5.97 -23.75
N ALA A 256 32.61 -7.12 -23.18
CA ALA A 256 33.50 -8.28 -23.07
C ALA A 256 33.69 -9.06 -24.38
N ASP A 257 32.75 -8.95 -25.33
CA ASP A 257 32.70 -9.79 -26.53
C ASP A 257 33.63 -9.29 -27.66
N ASN A 258 34.55 -10.13 -28.17
CA ASN A 258 35.73 -9.74 -28.98
C ASN A 258 35.51 -9.44 -30.50
N ARG A 259 34.27 -9.28 -30.99
CA ARG A 259 33.99 -9.06 -32.44
C ARG A 259 33.85 -7.56 -32.82
N PRO A 260 34.48 -7.07 -33.92
CA PRO A 260 34.67 -5.62 -34.16
C PRO A 260 33.56 -4.88 -34.95
N GLU A 261 32.92 -5.45 -35.97
CA GLU A 261 32.15 -4.65 -36.95
C GLU A 261 30.69 -4.32 -36.58
N ASN A 262 30.00 -5.20 -35.85
CA ASN A 262 28.63 -4.96 -35.35
C ASN A 262 28.58 -4.28 -33.96
N ARG A 263 29.74 -4.03 -33.33
CA ARG A 263 29.83 -3.60 -31.93
C ARG A 263 29.46 -2.13 -31.73
N VAL A 264 29.91 -1.25 -32.63
CA VAL A 264 29.75 0.21 -32.47
C VAL A 264 28.26 0.59 -32.47
N ARG A 265 27.49 0.11 -33.45
CA ARG A 265 26.06 0.41 -33.55
C ARG A 265 25.24 -0.22 -32.42
N ALA A 266 25.50 -1.49 -32.08
CA ALA A 266 24.81 -2.16 -30.98
C ALA A 266 25.08 -1.48 -29.63
N TYR A 267 26.33 -1.05 -29.42
CA TYR A 267 26.73 -0.32 -28.22
C TYR A 267 26.06 1.06 -28.13
N GLU A 268 26.03 1.82 -29.23
CA GLU A 268 25.31 3.11 -29.30
C GLU A 268 23.81 2.95 -28.97
N TYR A 269 23.16 1.92 -29.50
CA TYR A 269 21.76 1.66 -29.19
C TYR A 269 21.54 1.32 -27.71
N ILE A 270 22.41 0.52 -27.09
CA ILE A 270 22.28 0.19 -25.67
C ILE A 270 22.50 1.39 -24.78
N VAL A 271 23.44 2.27 -25.12
CA VAL A 271 23.62 3.53 -24.38
C VAL A 271 22.36 4.39 -24.47
N LYS A 272 21.72 4.45 -25.65
CA LYS A 272 20.44 5.15 -25.83
C LYS A 272 19.32 4.49 -25.03
N ILE A 273 19.18 3.18 -25.09
CA ILE A 273 18.19 2.38 -24.34
C ILE A 273 18.37 2.62 -22.83
N ALA A 274 19.59 2.58 -22.32
CA ALA A 274 19.87 2.85 -20.91
C ALA A 274 19.50 4.28 -20.52
N GLY A 275 19.79 5.27 -21.37
CA GLY A 275 19.43 6.66 -21.12
C GLY A 275 17.92 6.91 -21.13
N GLU A 276 17.19 6.34 -22.10
CA GLU A 276 15.73 6.49 -22.18
C GLU A 276 15.03 5.71 -21.05
N LEU A 277 15.50 4.51 -20.70
CA LEU A 277 14.97 3.75 -19.57
C LEU A 277 15.14 4.52 -18.25
N GLU A 278 16.27 5.21 -18.05
CA GLU A 278 16.51 6.02 -16.86
C GLU A 278 15.54 7.20 -16.76
N LYS A 279 15.18 7.83 -17.88
CA LYS A 279 14.19 8.91 -17.90
C LYS A 279 12.81 8.41 -17.51
N VAL A 280 12.36 7.31 -18.13
CA VAL A 280 11.05 6.69 -17.82
C VAL A 280 10.99 6.27 -16.37
N HIS A 281 12.08 5.69 -15.84
CA HIS A 281 12.17 5.33 -14.43
C HIS A 281 12.07 6.57 -13.52
N ALA A 282 12.79 7.65 -13.82
CA ALA A 282 12.72 8.88 -13.03
C ALA A 282 11.31 9.51 -13.03
N GLU A 283 10.63 9.51 -14.18
CA GLU A 283 9.23 9.95 -14.30
C GLU A 283 8.31 9.07 -13.45
N HIS A 284 8.46 7.74 -13.53
CA HIS A 284 7.67 6.77 -12.77
C HIS A 284 7.92 6.88 -11.25
N SER A 285 9.16 6.97 -10.80
CA SER A 285 9.49 7.20 -9.38
C SER A 285 8.92 8.53 -8.89
N GLY A 286 8.87 9.56 -9.74
CA GLY A 286 8.19 10.81 -9.46
C GLY A 286 6.67 10.63 -9.24
N LEU A 287 6.01 9.77 -10.03
CA LEU A 287 4.62 9.39 -9.82
C LEU A 287 4.40 8.63 -8.52
N LEU A 288 5.30 7.71 -8.16
CA LEU A 288 5.23 7.00 -6.89
C LEU A 288 5.28 7.98 -5.71
N GLN A 289 6.18 8.97 -5.75
CA GLN A 289 6.25 10.01 -4.73
C GLN A 289 4.97 10.86 -4.69
N GLN A 290 4.45 11.30 -5.85
CA GLN A 290 3.20 12.07 -5.93
C GLN A 290 2.01 11.28 -5.38
N SER A 291 1.93 9.97 -5.66
CA SER A 291 0.89 9.09 -5.11
C SER A 291 0.94 9.03 -3.59
N MET A 292 2.15 8.93 -3.02
CA MET A 292 2.37 8.95 -1.57
C MET A 292 1.96 10.30 -0.94
N GLU A 293 2.30 11.41 -1.59
CA GLU A 293 1.92 12.75 -1.17
C GLU A 293 0.39 12.93 -1.21
N LEU A 294 -0.27 12.47 -2.27
CA LEU A 294 -1.73 12.48 -2.39
C LEU A 294 -2.41 11.63 -1.31
N LYS A 295 -1.92 10.41 -1.08
CA LYS A 295 -2.42 9.53 -0.03
C LYS A 295 -2.36 10.22 1.34
N ASN A 296 -1.23 10.85 1.68
CA ASN A 296 -1.04 11.40 3.02
C ASN A 296 -1.70 12.78 3.19
N GLN A 297 -1.45 13.71 2.27
CA GLN A 297 -1.85 15.11 2.42
C GLN A 297 -3.26 15.39 1.90
N ALA A 298 -3.64 14.81 0.76
CA ALA A 298 -4.95 15.10 0.16
C ALA A 298 -6.07 14.46 0.97
N LEU A 299 -5.91 13.21 1.45
CA LEU A 299 -6.89 12.56 2.32
C LEU A 299 -7.03 13.24 3.68
N TYR A 300 -5.92 13.73 4.26
CA TYR A 300 -5.97 14.48 5.51
C TYR A 300 -6.70 15.81 5.32
N SER A 301 -6.32 16.59 4.30
CA SER A 301 -6.96 17.86 3.95
C SER A 301 -8.44 17.69 3.62
N ALA A 302 -8.79 16.56 3.00
CA ALA A 302 -10.16 16.18 2.71
C ALA A 302 -11.00 15.94 3.97
N LYS A 303 -10.45 15.17 4.90
CA LYS A 303 -11.08 14.89 6.19
C LYS A 303 -11.27 16.17 7.01
N GLU A 304 -10.27 17.05 7.02
CA GLU A 304 -10.34 18.34 7.68
C GLU A 304 -11.42 19.24 7.04
N SER A 305 -11.50 19.24 5.70
CA SER A 305 -12.53 20.00 4.97
C SER A 305 -13.94 19.51 5.28
N LEU A 306 -14.16 18.20 5.40
CA LEU A 306 -15.44 17.64 5.86
C LEU A 306 -15.77 18.09 7.28
N TYR A 307 -14.79 18.02 8.18
CA TYR A 307 -14.95 18.42 9.58
C TYR A 307 -15.32 19.91 9.71
N TYR A 308 -14.61 20.79 9.00
CA TYR A 308 -14.92 22.22 8.99
C TYR A 308 -16.22 22.55 8.27
N THR A 309 -16.58 21.83 7.20
CA THR A 309 -17.88 21.99 6.54
C THR A 309 -19.00 21.66 7.53
N GLY A 310 -18.87 20.54 8.26
CA GLY A 310 -19.80 20.16 9.34
C GLY A 310 -19.90 21.21 10.44
N LEU A 311 -18.76 21.74 10.92
CA LEU A 311 -18.72 22.83 11.91
C LEU A 311 -19.35 24.13 11.39
N SER A 312 -19.12 24.49 10.12
CA SER A 312 -19.68 25.71 9.54
C SER A 312 -21.20 25.63 9.33
N SER A 313 -21.74 24.41 9.18
CA SER A 313 -23.17 24.17 9.03
C SER A 313 -23.95 24.20 10.36
N PHE A 314 -23.26 24.09 11.50
CA PHE A 314 -23.88 24.04 12.82
C PHE A 314 -23.23 25.07 13.76
N ASN A 315 -23.90 26.21 13.95
CA ASN A 315 -23.39 27.26 14.82
C ASN A 315 -23.85 27.00 16.26
N PHE A 316 -23.03 26.32 17.06
CA PHE A 316 -23.34 26.00 18.46
C PHE A 316 -23.74 27.23 19.30
N GLU A 317 -23.16 28.41 19.05
CA GLU A 317 -23.54 29.62 19.78
C GLU A 317 -24.94 30.09 19.42
N GLN A 318 -25.33 30.01 18.15
CA GLN A 318 -26.60 30.56 17.68
C GLN A 318 -27.75 29.55 17.80
N ASP A 319 -27.50 28.29 17.41
CA ASP A 319 -28.52 27.24 17.31
C ASP A 319 -28.75 26.49 18.63
N VAL A 320 -27.74 26.43 19.51
CA VAL A 320 -27.83 25.72 20.80
C VAL A 320 -27.78 26.71 21.96
N ALA A 321 -26.71 27.48 22.09
CA ALA A 321 -26.55 28.40 23.23
C ALA A 321 -27.61 29.52 23.20
N GLY A 322 -27.86 30.13 22.04
CA GLY A 322 -28.91 31.14 21.87
C GLY A 322 -30.31 30.64 22.25
N LEU A 323 -30.61 29.37 21.94
CA LEU A 323 -31.89 28.73 22.27
C LEU A 323 -32.01 28.40 23.77
N ILE A 324 -30.92 27.95 24.39
CA ILE A 324 -30.84 27.64 25.83
C ILE A 324 -30.91 28.93 26.69
N PHE A 325 -30.21 29.99 26.28
CA PHE A 325 -30.15 31.24 27.03
C PHE A 325 -31.32 32.19 26.71
N GLY A 326 -31.90 32.09 25.51
CA GLY A 326 -32.98 32.97 25.05
C GLY A 326 -34.39 32.53 25.47
N LEU A 327 -34.61 31.23 25.70
CA LEU A 327 -35.88 30.68 26.16
C LEU A 327 -35.67 29.92 27.47
N PRO A 328 -36.40 30.25 28.56
CA PRO A 328 -36.35 29.45 29.79
C PRO A 328 -37.07 28.13 29.54
N LEU A 329 -36.36 27.15 28.98
CA LEU A 329 -36.89 25.81 28.76
C LEU A 329 -37.16 25.12 30.12
N PRO A 330 -38.23 24.31 30.22
CA PRO A 330 -38.49 23.49 31.41
C PRO A 330 -37.30 22.59 31.75
N LEU A 331 -37.06 22.38 33.04
CA LEU A 331 -35.91 21.63 33.57
C LEU A 331 -35.81 20.20 33.01
N GLU A 332 -36.94 19.58 32.72
CA GLU A 332 -37.00 18.23 32.14
C GLU A 332 -36.49 18.19 30.69
N SER A 333 -36.83 19.20 29.89
CA SER A 333 -36.34 19.32 28.50
C SER A 333 -34.85 19.64 28.47
N MET A 334 -34.37 20.45 29.41
CA MET A 334 -32.95 20.77 29.57
C MET A 334 -32.12 19.54 29.95
N ARG A 335 -32.70 18.57 30.67
CA ARG A 335 -31.98 17.34 31.05
C ARG A 335 -31.50 16.54 29.84
N GLY A 336 -32.29 16.48 28.77
CA GLY A 336 -31.91 15.77 27.54
C GLY A 336 -30.79 16.48 26.76
N ILE A 337 -30.73 17.81 26.83
CA ILE A 337 -29.70 18.61 26.17
C ILE A 337 -28.38 18.57 26.96
N VAL A 338 -28.47 18.60 28.30
CA VAL A 338 -27.30 18.65 29.19
C VAL A 338 -26.73 17.26 29.49
N SER A 339 -27.52 16.18 29.39
CA SER A 339 -27.06 14.82 29.70
C SER A 339 -25.83 14.33 28.94
N PRO A 340 -25.61 14.65 27.65
CA PRO A 340 -24.41 14.22 26.93
C PRO A 340 -23.14 14.93 27.43
N PHE A 341 -23.29 16.12 28.02
CA PHE A 341 -22.19 16.93 28.56
C PHE A 341 -21.89 16.63 30.04
N MET A 342 -22.77 15.86 30.70
CA MET A 342 -22.56 15.41 32.07
C MET A 342 -21.83 14.07 32.06
N ALA A 343 -20.66 14.00 32.68
CA ALA A 343 -19.93 12.74 32.81
C ALA A 343 -20.79 11.70 33.55
N LEU A 344 -20.81 10.46 33.05
CA LEU A 344 -21.46 9.34 33.76
C LEU A 344 -20.82 9.23 35.15
N GLN A 345 -21.66 9.08 36.18
CA GLN A 345 -21.18 8.92 37.56
C GLN A 345 -20.36 7.63 37.68
N GLN A 346 -19.04 7.75 37.63
CA GLN A 346 -18.13 6.63 37.83
C GLN A 346 -18.10 6.28 39.32
N SER A 347 -18.74 5.17 39.68
CA SER A 347 -18.55 4.55 40.98
C SER A 347 -17.36 3.60 40.89
N ARG A 348 -16.35 3.78 41.76
CA ARG A 348 -15.24 2.84 41.88
C ARG A 348 -15.74 1.60 42.63
N ASN A 349 -16.30 0.65 41.88
CA ASN A 349 -16.74 -0.62 42.42
C ASN A 349 -15.72 -1.71 42.07
N TRP A 350 -15.28 -2.45 43.08
CA TRP A 350 -14.43 -3.62 42.87
C TRP A 350 -15.32 -4.81 42.47
N SER A 351 -15.03 -5.44 41.34
CA SER A 351 -15.80 -6.58 40.85
C SER A 351 -15.34 -7.87 41.56
N PRO A 352 -16.23 -8.65 42.18
CA PRO A 352 -15.88 -9.96 42.73
C PRO A 352 -15.36 -10.94 41.68
N LEU A 353 -15.69 -10.73 40.40
CA LEU A 353 -15.21 -11.55 39.28
C LEU A 353 -13.70 -11.44 39.06
N THR A 354 -13.05 -10.39 39.58
CA THR A 354 -11.60 -10.24 39.55
C THR A 354 -10.89 -11.36 40.34
N LEU A 355 -11.57 -12.02 41.28
CA LEU A 355 -11.03 -13.20 41.99
C LEU A 355 -10.94 -14.45 41.11
N LEU A 356 -11.77 -14.52 40.07
CA LEU A 356 -11.84 -15.65 39.14
C LEU A 356 -11.06 -15.38 37.85
N ALA A 357 -10.48 -14.18 37.70
CA ALA A 357 -9.54 -13.90 36.63
C ALA A 357 -8.30 -14.79 36.79
N GLU A 358 -7.70 -15.16 35.66
CA GLU A 358 -6.49 -15.99 35.66
C GLU A 358 -5.43 -15.36 36.55
N GLN A 359 -5.07 -16.06 37.64
CA GLN A 359 -3.99 -15.63 38.51
C GLN A 359 -2.69 -16.25 38.01
N ASN A 360 -1.74 -15.40 37.64
CA ASN A 360 -0.41 -15.85 37.24
C ASN A 360 0.32 -16.43 38.46
N ILE A 361 0.49 -17.75 38.49
CA ILE A 361 1.38 -18.42 39.45
C ILE A 361 2.78 -18.39 38.83
N SER A 362 3.58 -17.38 39.19
CA SER A 362 5.00 -17.34 38.84
C SER A 362 5.75 -18.40 39.66
N GLY A 363 6.33 -19.39 38.98
CA GLY A 363 7.23 -20.37 39.60
C GLY A 363 8.53 -19.71 40.06
N ILE A 364 9.10 -20.19 41.17
CA ILE A 364 10.38 -19.70 41.71
C ILE A 364 11.49 -20.08 40.71
N GLY A 365 11.82 -19.18 39.77
CA GLY A 365 12.89 -19.38 38.80
C GLY A 365 12.73 -18.68 37.46
N GLU A 366 11.55 -18.17 37.10
CA GLU A 366 11.40 -17.36 35.89
C GLU A 366 11.75 -15.90 36.19
N GLN A 367 12.94 -15.50 35.72
CA GLN A 367 13.38 -14.11 35.64
C GLN A 367 12.71 -13.46 34.44
N GLU A 368 11.42 -13.14 34.59
CA GLU A 368 10.78 -11.97 34.02
C GLU A 368 9.32 -12.02 34.48
N PRO A 369 8.85 -11.07 35.32
CA PRO A 369 7.42 -10.88 35.42
C PRO A 369 6.97 -10.50 34.02
N ARG A 370 6.16 -11.34 33.36
CA ARG A 370 5.36 -10.89 32.21
C ARG A 370 4.58 -9.68 32.72
N GLU A 371 5.03 -8.50 32.34
CA GLU A 371 4.29 -7.28 32.61
C GLU A 371 2.89 -7.50 32.03
N GLU A 372 1.89 -7.29 32.88
CA GLU A 372 0.53 -7.08 32.44
C GLU A 372 0.57 -5.91 31.46
N GLY A 373 0.71 -6.23 30.18
CA GLY A 373 0.14 -5.40 29.14
C GLY A 373 -1.34 -5.34 29.47
N PHE A 374 -1.77 -4.28 30.14
CA PHE A 374 -3.08 -3.73 29.84
C PHE A 374 -3.21 -3.72 28.30
N LEU A 375 -4.41 -3.89 27.77
CA LEU A 375 -4.65 -3.55 26.37
C LEU A 375 -4.28 -2.07 26.21
N GLU A 376 -3.01 -1.81 25.90
CA GLU A 376 -2.48 -0.53 25.54
C GLU A 376 -3.14 -0.23 24.21
N ALA A 377 -4.08 0.71 24.26
CA ALA A 377 -4.57 1.31 23.04
C ALA A 377 -3.33 1.79 22.27
N GLU A 378 -3.12 1.27 21.06
CA GLU A 378 -2.10 1.69 20.12
C GLU A 378 -2.20 3.22 19.95
N ASP A 379 -1.49 3.95 20.79
CA ASP A 379 -1.35 5.39 20.77
C ASP A 379 0.13 5.67 21.06
N ASP A 380 1.00 5.26 20.11
CA ASP A 380 2.46 5.47 20.08
C ASP A 380 2.85 6.91 20.49
N GLY A 381 1.95 7.88 20.30
CA GLY A 381 2.13 9.28 20.69
C GLY A 381 2.22 9.52 22.21
N ARG A 382 1.65 8.67 23.06
CA ARG A 382 1.71 8.83 24.54
C ARG A 382 2.98 8.22 25.13
N GLU A 383 3.45 7.11 24.58
CA GLU A 383 4.72 6.50 25.00
C GLU A 383 5.89 7.42 24.73
N LEU A 384 5.93 8.06 23.56
CA LEU A 384 6.94 9.06 23.22
C LEU A 384 6.94 10.23 24.21
N GLN A 385 5.76 10.70 24.63
CA GLN A 385 5.65 11.78 25.63
C GLN A 385 6.09 11.32 27.03
N TYR A 386 5.80 10.08 27.41
CA TYR A 386 6.23 9.52 28.69
C TYR A 386 7.75 9.29 28.72
N ALA A 387 8.32 8.75 27.64
CA ALA A 387 9.76 8.58 27.45
C ALA A 387 10.48 9.94 27.49
N ALA A 388 9.95 10.96 26.82
CA ALA A 388 10.50 12.31 26.82
C ALA A 388 10.45 12.98 28.21
N ARG A 389 9.37 12.78 28.98
CA ARG A 389 9.29 13.29 30.36
C ARG A 389 10.28 12.58 31.29
N ARG A 390 10.47 11.28 31.08
CA ARG A 390 11.44 10.47 31.84
C ARG A 390 12.88 10.84 31.50
N SER A 391 13.21 11.06 30.22
CA SER A 391 14.55 11.50 29.81
C SER A 391 14.87 12.89 30.35
N ALA A 392 13.92 13.83 30.32
CA ALA A 392 14.08 15.15 30.92
C ALA A 392 14.40 15.07 32.43
N PHE A 393 13.68 14.20 33.15
CA PHE A 393 13.94 13.98 34.59
C PHE A 393 15.33 13.38 34.84
N TYR A 394 15.77 12.44 34.01
CA TYR A 394 17.12 11.86 34.11
C TYR A 394 18.23 12.84 33.75
N MET A 395 18.00 13.74 32.79
CA MET A 395 18.93 14.83 32.49
C MET A 395 19.12 15.76 33.69
N GLU A 396 18.06 16.09 34.42
CA GLU A 396 18.14 16.92 35.63
C GLU A 396 18.96 16.22 36.74
N ILE A 397 18.73 14.93 36.97
CA ILE A 397 19.49 14.16 37.97
C ILE A 397 20.96 14.07 37.57
N MET A 398 21.24 13.73 36.31
CA MET A 398 22.60 13.59 35.79
C MET A 398 23.36 14.92 35.82
N GLY A 399 22.69 16.04 35.51
CA GLY A 399 23.28 17.38 35.60
C GLY A 399 23.71 17.74 37.02
N LEU A 400 22.87 17.44 38.03
CA LEU A 400 23.23 17.66 39.43
C LEU A 400 24.35 16.73 39.90
N LEU A 401 24.32 15.47 39.47
CA LEU A 401 25.39 14.50 39.77
C LEU A 401 26.75 15.00 39.25
N LEU A 402 26.80 15.45 37.99
CA LEU A 402 28.04 15.94 37.38
C LEU A 402 28.56 17.21 38.08
N GLN A 403 27.69 18.13 38.49
CA GLN A 403 28.09 19.31 39.26
C GLN A 403 28.73 18.95 40.62
N GLU A 404 28.24 17.91 41.28
CA GLU A 404 28.78 17.45 42.56
C GLU A 404 30.08 16.65 42.37
N LEU A 405 30.20 15.88 41.29
CA LEU A 405 31.43 15.16 40.93
C LEU A 405 32.57 16.10 40.48
N GLU A 406 32.25 17.28 39.93
CA GLU A 406 33.26 18.32 39.66
C GLU A 406 33.84 18.94 40.93
N ARG A 407 33.10 18.91 42.05
CA ARG A 407 33.55 19.45 43.34
C ARG A 407 34.34 18.42 44.16
N THR A 408 33.95 17.15 44.06
CA THR A 408 34.58 16.04 44.79
C THR A 408 34.74 14.84 43.85
N PRO A 409 35.99 14.37 43.58
CA PRO A 409 36.25 13.35 42.56
C PRO A 409 35.73 11.95 42.92
N GLU A 410 35.45 11.71 44.20
CA GLU A 410 34.77 10.52 44.69
C GLU A 410 33.53 10.94 45.49
N LEU A 411 32.38 10.35 45.16
CA LEU A 411 31.11 10.64 45.83
C LEU A 411 30.41 9.34 46.17
N GLU A 412 29.92 9.22 47.41
CA GLU A 412 29.02 8.12 47.77
C GLU A 412 27.56 8.53 47.59
N LEU A 413 26.73 7.60 47.13
CA LEU A 413 25.29 7.83 46.91
C LEU A 413 24.59 8.34 48.17
N ARG A 414 24.99 7.88 49.37
CA ARG A 414 24.47 8.39 50.64
C ARG A 414 24.74 9.88 50.85
N GLU A 415 25.91 10.37 50.44
CA GLU A 415 26.25 11.78 50.55
C GLU A 415 25.45 12.62 49.55
N PHE A 416 25.23 12.10 48.35
CA PHE A 416 24.36 12.73 47.35
C PHE A 416 22.91 12.86 47.86
N LEU A 417 22.37 11.81 48.50
CA LEU A 417 21.02 11.84 49.06
C LEU A 417 20.86 12.86 50.19
N ASN A 418 21.87 13.03 51.04
CA ASN A 418 21.86 14.07 52.06
C ASN A 418 21.88 15.48 51.42
N ARG A 419 22.69 15.69 50.38
CA ARG A 419 22.75 16.99 49.66
C ARG A 419 21.48 17.30 48.87
N LEU A 420 20.74 16.30 48.40
CA LEU A 420 19.44 16.51 47.75
C LEU A 420 18.40 17.19 48.66
N SER A 421 18.51 17.00 49.98
CA SER A 421 17.66 17.71 50.94
C SER A 421 17.97 19.22 51.00
N GLU A 422 19.25 19.60 50.82
CA GLU A 422 19.70 21.00 50.80
C GLU A 422 19.24 21.73 49.53
N TYR A 423 19.14 21.01 48.41
CA TYR A 423 18.61 21.53 47.15
C TYR A 423 17.08 21.59 47.08
N GLY A 424 16.37 21.20 48.15
CA GLY A 424 14.90 21.25 48.21
C GLY A 424 14.21 20.27 47.26
N ARG A 425 14.84 19.14 46.93
CA ARG A 425 14.35 18.12 45.99
C ARG A 425 14.01 16.79 46.68
N GLN A 426 13.48 16.84 47.91
CA GLN A 426 13.05 15.64 48.64
C GLN A 426 11.96 14.85 47.91
N ASP A 427 11.12 15.53 47.12
CA ASP A 427 10.05 14.92 46.33
C ASP A 427 10.53 13.88 45.30
N TRP A 428 11.84 13.87 44.98
CA TRP A 428 12.41 12.89 44.05
C TRP A 428 12.56 11.50 44.69
N LEU A 429 12.75 11.44 46.01
CA LEU A 429 12.92 10.18 46.75
C LEU A 429 11.63 9.35 46.79
N ASP A 430 10.48 9.97 46.56
CA ASP A 430 9.19 9.28 46.50
C ASP A 430 8.91 8.67 45.13
N ARG A 431 9.65 9.08 44.09
CA ARG A 431 9.43 8.64 42.71
C ARG A 431 10.24 7.38 42.42
N ARG A 432 9.58 6.33 41.92
CA ARG A 432 10.24 5.10 41.46
C ARG A 432 11.34 5.37 40.42
N SER A 433 11.08 6.29 39.48
CA SER A 433 12.02 6.62 38.40
C SER A 433 13.39 7.10 38.91
N PHE A 434 13.45 7.72 40.10
CA PHE A 434 14.72 8.13 40.69
C PHE A 434 15.62 6.92 41.00
N TYR A 435 15.05 5.81 41.50
CA TYR A 435 15.80 4.58 41.79
C TYR A 435 16.14 3.80 40.53
N ASP A 436 15.22 3.80 39.55
CA ASP A 436 15.45 3.18 38.25
C ASP A 436 16.70 3.77 37.56
N PHE A 437 16.92 5.09 37.68
CA PHE A 437 18.10 5.77 37.16
C PHE A 437 19.42 5.22 37.72
N TRP A 438 19.51 5.01 39.03
CA TRP A 438 20.71 4.47 39.68
C TRP A 438 20.97 3.02 39.32
N LEU A 439 19.91 2.22 39.19
CA LEU A 439 20.02 0.84 38.71
C LEU A 439 20.57 0.79 37.28
N ILE A 440 20.07 1.66 36.39
CA ILE A 440 20.54 1.77 35.01
C ILE A 440 22.02 2.21 34.96
N LEU A 441 22.40 3.21 35.76
CA LEU A 441 23.79 3.66 35.86
C LEU A 441 24.74 2.56 36.34
N HIS A 442 24.33 1.79 37.34
CA HIS A 442 25.12 0.68 37.85
C HIS A 442 25.29 -0.43 36.80
N GLN A 443 24.20 -0.85 36.15
CA GLN A 443 24.24 -1.90 35.12
C GLN A 443 25.07 -1.52 33.90
N ARG A 444 25.16 -0.22 33.57
CA ARG A 444 25.93 0.29 32.41
C ARG A 444 27.34 0.78 32.77
N SER A 445 27.83 0.55 33.99
CA SER A 445 29.20 0.91 34.41
C SER A 445 30.24 0.01 33.72
N PRO A 446 31.32 0.54 33.08
CA PRO A 446 31.71 1.95 32.97
C PRO A 446 30.83 2.73 31.97
N VAL A 447 30.19 3.80 32.44
CA VAL A 447 29.28 4.60 31.61
C VAL A 447 30.10 5.57 30.76
N ARG A 448 29.96 5.47 29.44
CA ARG A 448 30.62 6.33 28.44
C ARG A 448 29.58 7.11 27.65
N ALA A 449 29.98 8.26 27.10
CA ALA A 449 29.17 8.92 26.08
C ALA A 449 29.13 8.02 24.84
N VAL A 450 27.96 7.46 24.53
CA VAL A 450 27.75 6.62 23.35
C VAL A 450 27.84 7.52 22.12
N GLY A 451 28.75 7.22 21.19
CA GLY A 451 28.81 7.88 19.88
C GLY A 451 27.57 7.54 19.05
N MET A 452 27.17 8.45 18.15
CA MET A 452 25.91 8.45 17.37
C MET A 452 25.58 7.19 16.52
N ASP A 453 26.38 6.12 16.58
CA ASP A 453 26.34 4.97 15.67
C ASP A 453 25.67 3.70 16.24
N GLN A 454 25.05 3.74 17.42
CA GLN A 454 24.22 2.64 17.95
C GLN A 454 22.81 3.12 18.29
N ARG A 455 22.02 3.49 17.26
CA ARG A 455 20.65 3.98 17.38
C ARG A 455 19.63 2.84 17.41
N ASP A 456 19.65 2.00 18.44
CA ASP A 456 18.65 0.92 18.56
C ASP A 456 17.81 0.94 19.86
N ASP A 457 18.06 1.85 20.80
CA ASP A 457 17.24 1.92 22.03
C ASP A 457 16.30 3.14 22.03
N LYS A 458 15.00 2.91 21.83
CA LYS A 458 13.89 3.88 21.98
C LYS A 458 13.69 4.41 23.42
N THR A 459 14.73 4.47 24.26
CA THR A 459 14.60 4.72 25.71
C THR A 459 14.90 6.16 26.13
N GLY A 460 15.35 7.03 25.22
CA GLY A 460 15.62 8.46 25.51
C GLY A 460 16.80 8.70 26.47
N LEU A 461 17.60 7.67 26.75
CA LEU A 461 18.74 7.71 27.67
C LEU A 461 20.03 8.19 27.01
N GLU A 462 20.09 8.21 25.68
CA GLU A 462 21.28 8.63 24.91
C GLU A 462 21.62 10.10 25.17
N GLU A 463 20.62 10.98 25.22
CA GLU A 463 20.82 12.40 25.54
C GLU A 463 21.37 12.61 26.96
N VAL A 464 20.98 11.75 27.91
CA VAL A 464 21.43 11.79 29.30
C VAL A 464 22.91 11.39 29.39
N PHE A 465 23.32 10.32 28.71
CA PHE A 465 24.73 9.89 28.68
C PHE A 465 25.61 10.78 27.80
N GLY A 466 25.04 11.50 26.84
CA GLY A 466 25.73 12.53 26.06
C GLY A 466 26.33 13.64 26.94
N LEU A 467 25.74 13.92 28.11
CA LEU A 467 26.24 14.92 29.06
C LEU A 467 27.62 14.58 29.65
N LEU A 468 28.06 13.32 29.57
CA LEU A 468 29.39 12.89 30.05
C LEU A 468 30.54 13.36 29.14
N GLY A 469 30.27 13.60 27.85
CA GLY A 469 31.30 14.05 26.90
C GLY A 469 32.50 13.08 26.81
N ARG A 470 33.69 13.52 27.28
CA ARG A 470 34.95 12.73 27.30
C ARG A 470 35.28 12.13 28.68
N LYS A 471 34.35 12.23 29.64
CA LYS A 471 34.52 11.72 31.00
C LYS A 471 33.87 10.34 31.10
N VAL A 472 34.50 9.41 31.81
CA VAL A 472 33.97 8.08 32.10
C VAL A 472 33.49 8.06 33.56
N LEU A 473 32.25 7.61 33.77
CA LEU A 473 31.69 7.45 35.11
C LEU A 473 31.77 5.98 35.52
N LEU A 474 32.48 5.73 36.62
CA LEU A 474 32.60 4.42 37.24
C LEU A 474 31.70 4.35 38.47
N VAL A 475 30.82 3.35 38.49
CA VAL A 475 29.89 3.08 39.60
C VAL A 475 30.24 1.72 40.19
N TRP A 476 30.54 1.69 41.49
CA TRP A 476 30.85 0.48 42.24
C TRP A 476 29.91 0.33 43.43
N GLU A 477 29.52 -0.89 43.76
CA GLU A 477 28.76 -1.14 44.99
C GLU A 477 29.62 -0.90 46.23
N ALA A 478 29.11 -0.10 47.18
CA ALA A 478 29.70 0.14 48.48
C ALA A 478 28.92 -0.62 49.57
N VAL A 479 29.57 -0.85 50.72
CA VAL A 479 28.96 -1.61 51.82
C VAL A 479 27.94 -0.73 52.56
N GLY A 480 26.66 -1.12 52.51
CA GLY A 480 25.58 -0.51 53.29
C GLY A 480 24.32 -0.25 52.48
N LEU A 481 23.15 -0.35 53.12
CA LEU A 481 21.86 0.04 52.54
C LEU A 481 21.53 1.48 52.94
N VAL A 482 21.08 2.29 51.99
CA VAL A 482 20.61 3.65 52.23
C VAL A 482 19.08 3.63 52.28
N GLU A 483 18.53 3.90 53.46
CA GLU A 483 17.08 4.02 53.67
C GLU A 483 16.64 5.47 53.40
N THR A 484 15.75 5.66 52.42
CA THR A 484 15.28 6.99 51.98
C THR A 484 13.97 7.42 52.63
N GLY A 485 13.49 6.69 53.64
CA GLY A 485 12.45 7.13 54.57
C GLY A 485 10.98 6.99 54.12
N THR A 486 10.68 6.74 52.84
CA THR A 486 9.27 6.81 52.37
C THR A 486 8.73 5.54 51.70
N ARG A 487 9.55 4.70 51.06
CA ARG A 487 9.13 3.34 50.58
C ARG A 487 10.24 2.43 50.04
N TYR A 488 11.35 3.00 49.59
CA TYR A 488 12.38 2.31 48.82
C TYR A 488 13.70 2.22 49.60
N GLN A 489 14.52 1.21 49.29
CA GLN A 489 15.87 1.03 49.81
C GLN A 489 16.80 0.80 48.63
N ILE A 490 17.97 1.45 48.63
CA ILE A 490 18.99 1.26 47.60
C ILE A 490 20.33 0.96 48.23
N GLN A 491 21.10 0.07 47.59
CA GLN A 491 22.47 -0.22 48.01
C GLN A 491 23.34 1.02 47.79
N ASN A 492 24.21 1.33 48.75
CA ASN A 492 25.13 2.46 48.61
C ASN A 492 26.07 2.18 47.43
N MET A 493 26.37 3.22 46.65
CA MET A 493 27.25 3.13 45.49
C MET A 493 28.33 4.20 45.61
N LYS A 494 29.56 3.84 45.25
CA LYS A 494 30.68 4.78 45.10
C LYS A 494 30.79 5.17 43.64
N LEU A 495 30.77 6.48 43.39
CA LEU A 495 30.81 7.10 42.07
C LEU A 495 32.15 7.80 41.91
N THR A 496 32.90 7.46 40.88
CA THR A 496 34.16 8.13 40.54
C THR A 496 34.18 8.58 39.09
N GLN A 497 34.74 9.75 38.84
CA GLN A 497 34.91 10.30 37.50
C GLN A 497 36.37 10.22 37.07
N GLU A 498 36.63 9.61 35.91
CA GLU A 498 37.95 9.58 35.28
C GLU A 498 37.89 10.30 33.93
N ASP A 499 38.91 11.11 33.63
CA ASP A 499 39.11 11.63 32.27
C ASP A 499 39.64 10.49 31.40
N GLU A 500 39.12 10.37 30.17
CA GLU A 500 39.57 9.37 29.20
C GLU A 500 41.03 9.65 28.83
N SER A 501 41.96 9.12 29.63
CA SER A 501 43.39 9.21 29.38
C SER A 501 43.69 8.44 28.09
N ILE A 502 44.37 9.11 27.15
CA ILE A 502 44.91 8.51 25.94
C ILE A 502 45.96 7.49 26.37
N GLY A 503 45.52 6.27 26.63
CA GLY A 503 46.35 5.10 26.90
C GLY A 503 46.69 4.41 25.59
N LEU A 504 47.99 4.47 25.25
CA LEU A 504 48.77 3.77 24.22
C LEU A 504 48.18 2.49 23.62
#